data_AF-A0A3M0CTR2-F1
#
_entry.id   AF-A0A3M0CTR2-F1
#
_cell.length_a   1.000
_cell.length_b   1.000
_cell.length_c   1.000
_cell.angle_alpha   90.00
_cell.angle_beta   90.00
_cell.angle_gamma   90.00
#
_symmetry.space_group_name_H-M   'P 1'
#
loop_
_entity.id
_entity.type
_entity.pdbx_description
1 polymer ?
#
loop_
_entity_poly.entity_id
_entity_poly.type
_entity_poly.pdbx_seq_one_letter_code
_entity_poly.pdbx_strand_id
1 'polypeptide(L)' 'MHLSPRAYFALDRTTKVVGLCAIAGGIAGAFGALSPLAIVGGLVVGVATVFVDAE' A
#
# COMPACT_ATOMS: atom_id res chain seq x y z
N MET A 1 -13.24 -18.14 12.98
CA MET A 1 -13.67 -18.16 11.56
C MET A 1 -12.51 -18.68 10.73
N HIS A 2 -12.60 -19.90 10.23
CA HIS A 2 -11.58 -20.45 9.33
C HIS A 2 -11.89 -19.90 7.93
N LEU A 3 -11.16 -18.86 7.51
CA LEU A 3 -11.33 -18.29 6.17
C LEU A 3 -10.80 -19.29 5.14
N SER A 4 -11.52 -19.44 4.02
CA SER A 4 -11.02 -20.24 2.91
C SER A 4 -9.72 -19.61 2.39
N PRO A 5 -8.75 -20.40 1.88
CA PRO A 5 -7.46 -19.87 1.44
C PRO A 5 -7.59 -18.73 0.42
N ARG A 6 -8.59 -18.81 -0.48
CA ARG A 6 -8.88 -17.76 -1.46
C ARG A 6 -9.38 -16.46 -0.80
N ALA A 7 -10.22 -16.58 0.22
CA ALA A 7 -10.68 -15.42 0.97
C ALA A 7 -9.53 -14.76 1.73
N TYR A 8 -8.62 -15.55 2.31
CA TYR A 8 -7.42 -15.03 2.96
C TYR A 8 -6.54 -14.22 2.00
N PHE A 9 -6.20 -14.76 0.83
CA PHE A 9 -5.39 -14.06 -0.17
C PHE A 9 -6.06 -12.79 -0.71
N ALA A 10 -7.38 -12.82 -0.91
CA ALA A 10 -8.12 -11.64 -1.33
C ALA A 10 -8.08 -10.55 -0.25
N LEU A 11 -8.27 -10.95 1.02
CA LEU A 11 -8.26 -10.04 2.16
C LEU A 11 -6.87 -9.46 2.39
N ASP A 12 -5.82 -10.27 2.30
CA ASP A 12 -4.43 -9.83 2.39
C ASP A 12 -4.11 -8.74 1.35
N ARG A 13 -4.36 -9.00 0.06
CA ARG A 13 -4.14 -8.01 -1.01
C ARG A 13 -4.97 -6.74 -0.80
N THR A 14 -6.22 -6.87 -0.39
CA THR A 14 -7.09 -5.71 -0.16
C THR A 14 -6.55 -4.85 0.99
N THR A 15 -6.11 -5.49 2.07
CA THR A 15 -5.54 -4.80 3.24
C THR A 15 -4.23 -4.10 2.89
N LYS A 16 -3.40 -4.73 2.05
CA LYS A 16 -2.17 -4.13 1.48
C LYS A 16 -2.47 -2.87 0.66
N VAL A 17 -3.48 -2.92 -0.22
CA VAL A 17 -3.92 -1.75 -1.02
C VAL A 17 -4.46 -0.63 -0.12
N VAL A 18 -5.27 -0.96 0.89
CA VAL A 18 -5.80 0.02 1.84
C VAL A 18 -4.66 0.69 2.63
N GLY A 19 -3.68 -0.10 3.09
CA GLY A 19 -2.48 0.41 3.76
C GLY A 19 -1.68 1.35 2.88
N LEU A 20 -1.48 1.00 1.60
CA LEU A 20 -0.80 1.84 0.63
C LEU A 20 -1.52 3.18 0.42
N CYS A 21 -2.85 3.15 0.25
CA CYS A 21 -3.65 4.36 0.11
C CYS A 21 -3.61 5.24 1.37
N ALA A 22 -3.63 4.64 2.56
CA ALA A 22 -3.52 5.37 3.82
C ALA A 22 -2.16 6.07 3.96
N ILE A 23 -1.07 5.40 3.58
CA ILE A 23 0.27 5.99 3.58
C ILE A 23 0.36 7.11 2.54
N ALA A 24 -0.10 6.88 1.31
CA ALA A 24 -0.07 7.89 0.26
C ALA A 24 -0.90 9.14 0.62
N GLY A 25 -2.11 8.94 1.15
CA GLY A 25 -2.97 10.02 1.62
C GLY A 25 -2.39 10.76 2.83
N GLY A 26 -1.82 10.03 3.80
CA GLY A 26 -1.16 10.60 4.97
C GLY A 26 0.06 11.44 4.60
N ILE A 27 0.90 10.96 3.67
CA ILE A 27 2.07 11.69 3.16
C ILE A 27 1.64 12.93 2.38
N ALA A 28 0.63 12.82 1.52
CA ALA A 28 0.08 13.97 0.79
C ALA A 28 -0.53 15.03 1.73
N GLY A 29 -1.17 14.61 2.82
CA GLY A 29 -1.71 15.50 3.85
C GLY A 29 -0.65 16.15 4.73
N ALA A 30 0.42 15.42 5.07
CA ALA A 30 1.47 15.88 5.99
C ALA A 30 2.50 16.83 5.34
N PHE A 31 2.81 16.66 4.06
CA PHE A 31 3.87 17.40 3.38
C PHE A 31 3.37 18.45 2.36
N GLY A 32 2.04 18.66 2.28
CA GLY A 32 1.42 19.48 1.24
C GLY A 32 1.50 18.82 -0.15
N ALA A 33 1.23 19.58 -1.21
CA ALA A 33 1.35 19.09 -2.58
C ALA A 33 2.82 18.78 -2.92
N LEU A 34 3.28 17.60 -2.53
CA LEU A 34 4.52 17.01 -3.00
C LEU A 34 4.50 16.98 -4.53
N SER A 35 5.67 17.15 -5.14
CA SER A 35 5.78 17.07 -6.59
C SER A 35 5.17 15.75 -7.09
N PRO A 36 4.48 15.73 -8.24
CA PRO A 36 3.89 14.50 -8.78
C PRO A 36 4.88 13.34 -8.88
N LEU A 37 6.16 13.64 -9.13
CA LEU A 37 7.25 12.67 -9.15
C LEU A 37 7.53 12.05 -7.77
N ALA A 38 7.46 12.82 -6.69
CA ALA A 38 7.64 12.30 -5.34
C ALA A 38 6.49 11.39 -4.91
N ILE A 39 5.26 11.69 -5.34
CA ILE A 39 4.09 10.83 -5.12
C ILE A 39 4.26 9.50 -5.86
N VAL A 40 4.60 9.56 -7.16
CA VAL A 40 4.83 8.36 -7.97
C VAL A 40 5.98 7.53 -7.41
N GLY A 41 7.09 8.16 -7.03
CA GLY A 41 8.24 7.49 -6.43
C GLY A 41 7.90 6.81 -5.10
N GLY A 42 7.20 7.51 -4.20
CA GLY A 42 6.74 6.95 -2.93
C GLY A 42 5.76 5.79 -3.11
N LEU A 43 4.87 5.87 -4.11
CA LEU A 43 3.91 4.81 -4.39
C LEU A 43 4.60 3.56 -4.97
N VAL A 44 5.59 3.73 -5.85
CA VAL A 44 6.41 2.62 -6.36
C VAL A 44 7.21 1.95 -5.24
N VAL A 45 7.85 2.73 -4.38
CA VAL A 45 8.61 2.19 -3.23
C VAL A 45 7.67 1.49 -2.24
N GLY A 46 6.51 2.07 -1.93
CA GLY A 46 5.52 1.48 -1.04
C GLY A 46 4.91 0.17 -1.59
N VAL A 47 4.62 0.12 -2.89
CA VAL A 47 4.20 -1.13 -3.55
C VAL A 47 5.33 -2.15 -3.47
N ALA A 48 6.57 -1.75 -3.77
CA ALA A 48 7.71 -2.65 -3.64
C ALA A 48 7.86 -3.20 -2.21
N THR A 49 7.80 -2.39 -1.16
CA THR A 49 7.94 -2.88 0.23
C THR A 49 6.76 -3.71 0.73
N VAL A 50 5.54 -3.45 0.27
CA VAL A 50 4.34 -4.17 0.72
C VAL A 50 4.14 -5.50 -0.03
N PHE A 51 4.58 -5.57 -1.29
CA PHE A 51 4.44 -6.76 -2.14
C PHE A 51 5.72 -7.56 -2.31
N VAL A 52 6.89 -7.01 -1.98
CA VAL A 52 8.08 -7.80 -1.67
C VAL A 52 7.92 -8.29 -0.23
N ASP A 53 7.08 -9.31 -0.06
CA ASP A 53 7.25 -10.18 1.09
C ASP A 53 8.54 -10.98 0.85
N ALA A 54 9.48 -10.81 1.79
CA ALA A 54 10.66 -11.63 1.91
C ALA A 54 10.22 -13.08 2.12
N GLU A 55 10.77 -13.97 1.30
CA GLU A 55 10.70 -15.42 1.50
C GLU A 55 11.07 -15.83 2.93
#